data_AF-A0A150PZK3-F1
#
_entry.id   AF-A0A150PZK3-F1
#
_cell.length_a   1.000
_cell.length_b   1.000
_cell.length_c   1.000
_cell.angle_alpha   90.00
_cell.angle_beta   90.00
_cell.angle_gamma   90.00
#
_symmetry.space_group_name_H-M   'P 1'
#
loop_
_entity.id
_entity.type
_entity.pdbx_description
1 polymer ?
#
loop_
_entity_poly.entity_id
_entity_poly.type
_entity_poly.pdbx_seq_one_letter_code
_entity_poly.pdbx_strand_id
1 'polypeptide(L)' 'MGASAGAMCPMCRKSAGPRPENPAFPFCSPQCKLVDLGRWLEGSYRVPGPLVSSSEDAEHLESRGRLDGLDGNIQEEDE' A
#
# COMPACT_ATOMS: atom_id res chain seq x y z
N MET A 1 -25.98 -0.64 24.51
CA MET A 1 -25.60 -1.99 24.04
C MET A 1 -25.41 -1.94 22.53
N GLY A 2 -24.17 -1.91 22.04
CA GLY A 2 -23.91 -2.00 20.59
C GLY A 2 -24.01 -3.46 20.17
N ALA A 3 -24.98 -3.79 19.30
CA ALA A 3 -25.08 -5.13 18.75
C ALA A 3 -23.83 -5.43 17.92
N SER A 4 -23.03 -6.41 18.34
CA SER A 4 -22.00 -7.01 17.49
C SER A 4 -22.70 -7.76 16.36
N ALA A 5 -23.12 -7.03 15.32
CA ALA A 5 -23.53 -7.63 14.07
C ALA A 5 -22.36 -8.49 13.58
N GLY A 6 -22.60 -9.79 13.34
CA GLY A 6 -21.57 -10.71 12.89
C GLY A 6 -20.84 -10.17 11.67
N ALA A 7 -19.52 -10.34 11.63
CA ALA A 7 -18.69 -9.78 10.57
C ALA A 7 -19.17 -10.28 9.20
N MET A 8 -19.35 -9.35 8.26
CA MET A 8 -19.65 -9.70 6.87
C MET A 8 -18.35 -9.95 6.12
N CYS A 9 -18.35 -10.98 5.27
CA CYS A 9 -17.23 -11.27 4.37
C CYS A 9 -17.02 -10.08 3.42
N PRO A 10 -15.82 -9.45 3.38
CA PRO A 10 -15.58 -8.28 2.54
C PRO A 10 -15.61 -8.61 1.04
N MET A 11 -15.45 -9.88 0.67
CA MET A 11 -15.38 -10.32 -0.73
C MET A 11 -16.75 -10.61 -1.35
N CYS A 12 -17.68 -11.17 -0.58
CA CYS A 12 -18.97 -11.64 -1.12
C CYS A 12 -20.19 -11.24 -0.27
N ARG A 13 -19.97 -10.52 0.84
CA ARG A 13 -21.01 -10.03 1.77
C ARG A 13 -21.86 -11.10 2.45
N LYS A 14 -21.46 -12.38 2.40
CA LYS A 14 -22.06 -13.43 3.24
C LYS A 14 -21.58 -13.30 4.69
N SER A 15 -22.32 -13.83 5.65
CA SER A 15 -21.85 -13.93 7.05
C SER A 15 -20.53 -14.68 7.12
N ALA A 16 -19.52 -14.13 7.82
CA ALA A 16 -18.26 -14.82 8.05
C ALA A 16 -18.38 -15.90 9.14
N GLY A 17 -19.48 -15.96 9.89
CA GLY A 17 -19.54 -16.77 11.10
C GLY A 17 -18.61 -16.25 12.21
N PRO A 18 -18.62 -16.87 13.39
CA PRO A 18 -17.82 -16.41 14.52
C PRO A 18 -16.35 -16.85 14.38
N ARG A 19 -15.43 -16.02 14.90
CA ARG A 19 -13.97 -16.19 14.74
C ARG A 19 -13.42 -17.51 15.32
N PRO A 20 -13.86 -18.02 16.48
CA PRO A 20 -13.32 -19.27 17.03
C PRO A 20 -13.60 -20.49 16.15
N GLU A 21 -14.72 -20.50 15.42
CA GLU A 21 -15.17 -21.63 14.60
C GLU A 21 -14.81 -21.47 13.12
N ASN A 22 -14.43 -20.26 12.68
CA ASN A 22 -14.06 -19.98 11.30
C ASN A 22 -12.55 -19.66 11.15
N PRO A 23 -11.73 -20.61 10.66
CA PRO A 23 -10.31 -20.38 10.40
C PRO A 23 -10.04 -19.41 9.24
N ALA A 24 -11.04 -19.15 8.39
CA ALA A 24 -10.95 -18.19 7.30
C ALA A 24 -11.42 -16.77 7.71
N PHE A 25 -11.82 -16.54 8.96
CA PHE A 25 -12.26 -15.22 9.43
C PHE A 25 -11.19 -14.13 9.10
N PRO A 26 -11.57 -12.96 8.55
CA PRO A 26 -12.92 -12.39 8.43
C PRO A 26 -13.69 -12.78 7.16
N PHE A 27 -13.22 -13.77 6.39
CA PHE A 27 -13.89 -14.24 5.17
C PHE A 27 -14.84 -15.41 5.47
N CYS A 28 -15.88 -15.60 4.66
CA CYS A 28 -16.81 -16.71 4.84
C CYS A 28 -16.24 -18.08 4.40
N SER A 29 -15.12 -18.11 3.68
CA SER A 29 -14.50 -19.35 3.19
C SER A 29 -13.04 -19.17 2.78
N PRO A 30 -12.24 -20.27 2.71
CA PRO A 30 -10.88 -20.23 2.17
C PRO A 30 -10.81 -19.67 0.74
N GLN A 31 -11.82 -19.94 -0.09
CA GLN A 31 -11.90 -19.40 -1.44
C GLN A 31 -11.96 -17.87 -1.43
N CYS A 32 -12.79 -17.26 -0.57
CA CYS A 32 -12.86 -15.79 -0.47
C CYS A 32 -11.53 -15.18 0.01
N LYS A 33 -10.82 -15.85 0.92
CA LYS A 33 -9.48 -15.43 1.36
C LYS A 33 -8.47 -15.42 0.20
N LEU A 34 -8.51 -16.43 -0.68
CA LEU A 34 -7.63 -16.51 -1.85
C LEU A 34 -7.97 -15.46 -2.90
N VAL A 35 -9.26 -15.16 -3.14
CA VAL A 35 -9.66 -14.10 -4.07
C VAL A 35 -9.20 -12.74 -3.57
N ASP A 36 -9.31 -12.47 -2.26
CA ASP A 36 -8.77 -11.24 -1.66
C ASP A 36 -7.26 -11.15 -1.91
N LEU A 37 -6.51 -12.21 -1.59
CA LEU A 37 -5.07 -12.28 -1.86
C LEU A 37 -4.74 -12.03 -3.34
N GLY A 38 -5.53 -12.56 -4.27
CA GLY A 38 -5.37 -12.29 -5.70
C GLY A 38 -5.49 -10.80 -6.03
N ARG A 39 -6.48 -10.11 -5.44
CA ARG A 39 -6.65 -8.65 -5.62
C ARG A 39 -5.49 -7.84 -5.03
N TRP A 40 -4.90 -8.32 -3.94
CA TRP A 40 -3.68 -7.72 -3.39
C TRP A 40 -2.51 -7.85 -4.35
N LEU A 41 -2.27 -9.05 -4.87
CA LEU A 41 -1.15 -9.32 -5.78
C LEU A 41 -1.31 -8.57 -7.12
N GLU A 42 -2.54 -8.43 -7.61
CA GLU A 42 -2.85 -7.62 -8.79
C GLU A 42 -2.72 -6.10 -8.52
N GLY A 43 -2.61 -5.70 -7.26
CA GLY A 43 -2.62 -4.28 -6.89
C GLY A 43 -3.97 -3.60 -7.15
N SER A 44 -5.07 -4.34 -7.06
CA SER A 44 -6.42 -3.76 -7.19
C SER A 44 -6.77 -2.83 -6.01
N TYR A 45 -6.11 -3.01 -4.86
CA TYR A 45 -6.26 -2.12 -3.71
C TYR A 45 -5.38 -0.88 -3.91
N ARG A 46 -6.04 0.28 -4.04
CA ARG A 46 -5.42 1.60 -4.20
C ARG A 46 -6.16 2.61 -3.35
N VAL A 47 -5.42 3.47 -2.67
CA VAL A 47 -5.97 4.63 -1.97
C VAL A 47 -5.74 5.83 -2.89
N PRO A 48 -6.80 6.54 -3.32
CA PRO A 48 -6.63 7.74 -4.12
C PRO A 48 -5.86 8.79 -3.32
N GLY A 49 -4.79 9.32 -3.91
CA GLY A 49 -4.01 10.42 -3.37
C GLY A 49 -4.39 11.76 -4.01
N PRO A 50 -3.94 12.89 -3.44
CA PRO A 50 -3.99 14.18 -4.13
C PRO A 50 -3.25 14.09 -5.47
N LEU A 51 -3.70 14.87 -6.46
CA LEU A 51 -3.01 14.98 -7.74
C LEU A 51 -1.60 15.51 -7.46
N VAL A 52 -0.59 14.82 -8.00
CA VAL A 52 0.79 15.29 -7.94
C VAL A 52 0.89 16.48 -8.90
N SER A 53 0.95 17.70 -8.38
CA SER A 53 1.21 18.90 -9.18
C SER A 53 2.67 18.91 -9.60
N SER A 54 2.92 18.65 -10.89
CA SER A 54 4.25 18.61 -11.47
C SER A 54 4.91 19.99 -11.51
N SER A 55 5.56 20.39 -10.43
CA SER A 55 6.61 21.42 -10.43
C SER A 55 7.44 21.43 -9.15
N GLU A 56 6.87 21.11 -7.99
CA GLU A 56 7.55 21.28 -6.70
C GLU A 56 8.10 19.96 -6.12
N ASP A 57 7.43 18.82 -6.39
CA ASP A 57 7.86 17.49 -5.91
C ASP A 57 8.95 16.83 -6.78
N ALA A 58 9.12 17.28 -8.03
CA ALA A 58 10.16 16.76 -8.92
C ALA A 58 11.57 17.14 -8.45
N GLU A 59 11.74 18.39 -7.99
CA GLU A 59 13.01 18.94 -7.50
C GLU A 59 13.50 18.21 -6.23
N HIS A 60 12.57 17.72 -5.39
CA HIS A 60 12.93 16.97 -4.17
C HIS A 60 13.41 15.54 -4.47
N LEU A 61 12.85 14.89 -5.51
CA LEU A 61 13.28 13.56 -5.93
C LEU A 61 14.63 13.63 -6.67
N GLU A 62 14.86 14.68 -7.46
CA GLU A 62 16.14 14.94 -8.13
C GLU A 62 17.29 15.19 -7.13
N SER A 63 17.01 15.88 -6.02
CA SER A 63 17.99 16.09 -4.94
C SER A 63 18.44 14.78 -4.25
N ARG A 64 17.61 13.73 -4.25
CA ARG A 64 17.91 12.45 -3.58
C ARG A 64 18.48 11.39 -4.53
N GLY A 65 18.74 11.73 -5.79
CA GLY A 65 19.10 10.78 -6.85
C GLY A 65 20.20 11.26 -7.80
N ARG A 66 21.34 11.76 -7.30
CA ARG A 66 22.56 11.90 -8.12
C ARG A 66 23.85 11.73 -7.32
N LEU A 67 24.26 10.49 -7.13
CA LEU A 67 25.65 10.13 -6.84
C LEU A 67 26.13 9.14 -7.91
N ASP A 68 26.22 9.62 -9.15
CA ASP A 68 27.03 8.96 -10.18
C ASP A 68 28.28 9.81 -10.43
N GLY A 69 29.42 9.29 -9.96
CA GLY A 69 30.73 9.53 -10.59
C GLY A 69 31.43 10.85 -10.32
N LEU A 70 32.42 10.80 -9.41
CA LEU A 70 33.74 11.41 -9.57
C LEU A 70 34.14 11.79 -11.00
N ASP A 71 34.44 13.07 -11.24
CA ASP A 71 35.63 13.56 -11.97
C ASP A 71 35.70 15.10 -11.98
N GLY A 72 36.80 15.67 -11.45
CA GLY A 72 37.31 17.00 -11.83
C GLY A 72 37.35 18.12 -10.78
N ASN A 73 38.47 18.22 -10.04
CA ASN A 73 39.36 19.41 -9.87
C ASN A 73 38.70 20.82 -10.05
N ILE A 74 38.79 21.81 -9.16
CA ILE A 74 39.98 22.53 -8.63
C ILE A 74 39.52 23.28 -7.36
N GLN A 75 40.21 23.11 -6.23
CA GLN A 75 40.17 24.10 -5.13
C GLN A 75 41.35 25.05 -5.35
N GLU A 76 41.05 26.29 -5.71
CA GLU A 76 42.00 27.39 -5.61
C GLU A 76 42.14 27.70 -4.11
N GLU A 77 43.30 27.34 -3.56
CA GLU A 77 43.74 27.78 -2.24
C GLU A 77 44.32 29.18 -2.40
N ASP A 78 43.63 30.20 -1.88
CA ASP A 78 44.21 31.52 -1.65
C ASP A 78 43.89 32.00 -0.23
N GLU A 79 45.00 32.20 0.50
CA GLU A 79 45.26 32.88 1.79
C GLU A 79 44.93 32.23 3.14
#